data_AF-A0A523BT08-F1
#
_entry.id   AF-A0A523BT08-F1
#
_cell.length_a   1.000
_cell.length_b   1.000
_cell.length_c   1.000
_cell.angle_alpha   90.00
_cell.angle_beta   90.00
_cell.angle_gamma   90.00
#
_symmetry.space_group_name_H-M   'P 1'
#
loop_
_entity.id
_entity.type
_entity.pdbx_description
1 polymer ?
#
loop_
_entity_poly.entity_id
_entity_poly.type
_entity_poly.pdbx_seq_one_letter_code
_entity_poly.pdbx_strand_id
1 'polypeptide(L)'
;MPVREEVFIKLKNGMTPVEIALERGVTLTTILGYLDQLVGRGWLRRSDILFTVPAEIRNPIIDKLLVNESQPAHEIMISLKRDGLNVEEGDIEVVKKYYDQKHALGDIYEDIRTIEVGLHSLLRKTLEIEYGKGESGWWRQGIPTEIRTKCQERREVDEEGIDFIPYCYTDLLDLKTIIDRKWRILCPHLPNKVTSNKQDFLRDLDHLNQIRRIVMHPVRGGIPSQVDFEFLHGLKERLGFS
;
A
#
# COMPACT_ATOMS: atom_id res chain seq x y z
N MET A 1 -10.53 6.49 26.88
CA MET A 1 -10.41 6.54 25.41
C MET A 1 -11.70 6.00 24.81
N PRO A 2 -12.28 6.61 23.76
CA PRO A 2 -13.43 6.05 23.07
C PRO A 2 -13.15 4.62 22.60
N VAL A 3 -14.10 3.70 22.79
CA VAL A 3 -13.94 2.26 22.48
C VAL A 3 -13.43 2.02 21.06
N ARG A 4 -13.89 2.81 20.07
CA ARG A 4 -13.48 2.69 18.67
C ARG A 4 -12.02 3.06 18.43
N GLU A 5 -11.52 4.06 19.15
CA GLU A 5 -10.12 4.50 19.03
C GLU A 5 -9.18 3.43 19.60
N GLU A 6 -9.61 2.72 20.64
CA GLU A 6 -8.87 1.57 21.17
C GLU A 6 -8.81 0.41 20.19
N VAL A 7 -9.94 0.08 19.56
CA VAL A 7 -9.99 -0.95 18.49
C VAL A 7 -9.09 -0.56 17.33
N PHE A 8 -9.10 0.71 16.91
CA PHE A 8 -8.22 1.22 15.87
C PHE A 8 -6.73 1.03 16.22
N ILE A 9 -6.32 1.45 17.42
CA ILE A 9 -4.92 1.33 17.88
C ILE A 9 -4.49 -0.13 17.94
N LYS A 10 -5.33 -1.02 18.49
CA LYS A 10 -5.03 -2.45 18.59
C LYS A 10 -4.85 -3.09 17.21
N LEU A 11 -5.73 -2.76 16.27
CA LEU A 11 -5.64 -3.25 14.89
C LEU A 11 -4.36 -2.75 14.19
N LYS A 12 -4.01 -1.47 14.35
CA LYS A 12 -2.76 -0.91 13.81
C LYS A 12 -1.50 -1.50 14.46
N ASN A 13 -1.62 -2.04 15.67
CA ASN A 13 -0.55 -2.78 16.34
C ASN A 13 -0.48 -4.26 15.92
N GLY A 14 -1.26 -4.68 14.93
CA GLY A 14 -1.21 -6.02 14.34
C GLY A 14 -2.15 -7.05 14.97
N MET A 15 -3.03 -6.66 15.90
CA MET A 15 -4.02 -7.58 16.45
C MET A 15 -5.13 -7.87 15.43
N THR A 16 -5.55 -9.13 15.33
CA THR A 16 -6.70 -9.51 14.50
C THR A 16 -8.02 -9.10 15.15
N PRO A 17 -9.12 -8.94 14.38
CA PRO A 17 -10.44 -8.71 14.95
C PRO A 17 -10.88 -9.77 15.97
N VAL A 18 -10.44 -11.02 15.79
CA VAL A 18 -10.72 -12.14 16.70
C VAL A 18 -9.99 -11.93 18.03
N GLU A 19 -8.70 -11.60 17.99
CA GLU A 19 -7.91 -11.32 19.20
C GLU A 19 -8.45 -10.10 19.96
N ILE A 20 -8.84 -9.05 19.25
CA ILE A 20 -9.44 -7.85 19.85
C ILE A 20 -10.78 -8.20 20.52
N ALA A 21 -11.59 -9.07 19.91
CA ALA A 21 -12.86 -9.50 20.50
C ALA A 21 -12.64 -10.29 21.80
N LEU A 22 -11.69 -11.23 21.77
CA LEU A 22 -11.31 -12.05 22.93
C LEU A 22 -10.78 -11.18 24.08
N GLU A 23 -9.84 -10.29 23.79
CA GLU A 23 -9.24 -9.43 24.82
C GLU A 23 -10.28 -8.51 25.48
N ARG A 24 -11.25 -8.04 24.69
CA ARG A 24 -12.31 -7.15 25.19
C ARG A 24 -13.48 -7.88 25.83
N GLY A 25 -13.54 -9.21 25.75
CA GLY A 25 -14.69 -9.99 26.22
C GLY A 25 -15.99 -9.66 25.50
N VAL A 26 -15.93 -9.33 24.20
CA VAL A 26 -17.11 -9.05 23.36
C VAL A 26 -17.15 -9.99 22.16
N THR A 27 -18.27 -10.01 21.43
CA THR A 27 -18.38 -10.85 20.24
C THR A 27 -17.59 -10.27 19.07
N LEU A 28 -17.16 -11.14 18.15
CA LEU A 28 -16.54 -10.72 16.90
C LEU A 28 -17.47 -9.75 16.13
N THR A 29 -18.76 -10.03 16.08
CA THR A 29 -19.76 -9.15 15.45
C THR A 29 -19.72 -7.72 15.99
N THR A 30 -19.53 -7.55 17.31
CA THR A 30 -19.37 -6.22 17.92
C THR A 30 -18.11 -5.51 17.41
N ILE A 31 -16.97 -6.21 17.35
CA ILE A 31 -15.72 -5.64 16.82
C ILE A 31 -15.87 -5.27 15.34
N LEU A 32 -16.42 -6.17 14.52
CA LEU A 32 -16.67 -5.91 13.10
C LEU A 32 -17.58 -4.68 12.90
N GLY A 33 -18.58 -4.47 13.77
CA GLY A 33 -19.42 -3.27 13.74
C GLY A 33 -18.66 -1.99 14.05
N TYR A 34 -17.68 -2.01 14.96
CA TYR A 34 -16.79 -0.88 15.20
C TYR A 34 -15.85 -0.61 14.03
N LEU A 35 -15.31 -1.67 13.43
CA LEU A 35 -14.43 -1.57 12.26
C LEU A 35 -15.18 -1.00 11.05
N ASP A 36 -16.41 -1.42 10.78
CA ASP A 36 -17.23 -0.84 9.71
C ASP A 36 -17.47 0.67 9.91
N GLN A 37 -17.67 1.11 11.15
CA GLN A 37 -17.83 2.52 11.48
C GLN A 37 -16.53 3.30 11.27
N LEU A 38 -15.38 2.71 11.55
CA LEU A 38 -14.07 3.31 11.27
C LEU A 38 -13.81 3.40 9.76
N VAL A 39 -14.22 2.38 9.00
CA VAL A 39 -14.18 2.40 7.52
C VAL A 39 -15.09 3.50 6.97
N GLY A 40 -16.34 3.58 7.44
CA GLY A 40 -17.29 4.61 7.01
C GLY A 40 -16.86 6.04 7.37
N ARG A 41 -15.94 6.20 8.33
CA ARG A 41 -15.31 7.49 8.70
C ARG A 41 -14.01 7.76 7.95
N GLY A 42 -13.52 6.83 7.13
CA GLY A 42 -12.24 6.92 6.44
C GLY A 42 -11.01 6.76 7.34
N TRP A 43 -11.18 6.25 8.57
CA TRP A 43 -10.06 6.02 9.51
C TRP A 43 -9.35 4.70 9.22
N LEU A 44 -10.06 3.74 8.65
CA LEU A 44 -9.53 2.46 8.20
C LEU A 44 -9.99 2.20 6.78
N ARG A 45 -9.20 1.42 6.05
CA ARG A 45 -9.64 0.78 4.81
C ARG A 45 -9.98 -0.68 5.07
N ARG A 46 -10.70 -1.30 4.14
CA ARG A 46 -11.08 -2.71 4.24
C ARG A 46 -9.83 -3.60 4.19
N SER A 47 -8.85 -3.24 3.36
CA SER A 47 -7.52 -3.85 3.34
C SER A 47 -6.78 -3.80 4.67
N ASP A 48 -6.81 -2.67 5.37
CA ASP A 48 -6.15 -2.54 6.67
C ASP A 48 -6.68 -3.59 7.67
N ILE A 49 -7.95 -3.99 7.53
CA ILE A 49 -8.55 -5.06 8.34
C ILE A 49 -8.22 -6.43 7.77
N LEU A 50 -8.36 -6.63 6.46
CA LEU A 50 -8.09 -7.89 5.77
C LEU A 50 -6.64 -8.38 6.01
N PHE A 51 -5.67 -7.47 5.99
CA PHE A 51 -4.25 -7.79 6.14
C PHE A 51 -3.81 -8.07 7.58
N THR A 52 -4.70 -7.90 8.57
CA THR A 52 -4.44 -8.36 9.94
C THR A 52 -4.49 -9.88 10.04
N VAL A 53 -5.24 -10.55 9.16
CA VAL A 53 -5.25 -12.03 9.08
C VAL A 53 -3.98 -12.47 8.34
N PRO A 54 -3.12 -13.32 8.93
CA PRO A 54 -1.87 -13.76 8.29
C PRO A 54 -2.07 -14.38 6.91
N ALA A 55 -1.10 -14.21 6.00
CA ALA A 55 -1.21 -14.66 4.61
C ALA A 55 -1.43 -16.17 4.48
N GLU A 56 -0.82 -16.94 5.39
CA GLU A 56 -0.90 -18.40 5.48
C GLU A 56 -2.32 -18.89 5.82
N ILE A 57 -3.12 -18.04 6.47
CA ILE A 57 -4.52 -18.29 6.80
C ILE A 57 -5.44 -17.66 5.75
N ARG A 58 -5.21 -16.39 5.42
CA ARG A 58 -6.05 -15.59 4.52
C ARG A 58 -6.11 -16.16 3.11
N ASN A 59 -4.97 -16.52 2.52
CA ASN A 59 -4.92 -16.87 1.09
C ASN A 59 -5.68 -18.18 0.78
N PRO A 60 -5.54 -19.25 1.57
CA PRO A 60 -6.38 -20.44 1.41
C PRO A 60 -7.89 -20.16 1.55
N ILE A 61 -8.29 -19.20 2.39
CA ILE A 61 -9.70 -18.79 2.51
C ILE A 61 -10.16 -18.10 1.24
N ILE A 62 -9.37 -17.15 0.73
CA ILE A 62 -9.65 -16.44 -0.53
C ILE A 62 -9.80 -17.44 -1.68
N ASP A 63 -8.91 -18.43 -1.80
CA ASP A 63 -8.96 -19.44 -2.85
C ASP A 63 -10.29 -20.22 -2.83
N LYS A 64 -10.82 -20.56 -1.64
CA LYS A 64 -12.13 -21.21 -1.50
C LYS A 64 -13.27 -20.27 -1.90
N LEU A 65 -13.19 -19.00 -1.50
CA LEU A 65 -14.21 -17.99 -1.83
C LEU A 65 -14.25 -17.64 -3.32
N LEU A 66 -13.12 -17.72 -4.02
CA LEU A 66 -13.07 -17.57 -5.48
C LEU A 66 -13.81 -18.68 -6.22
N VAL A 67 -13.85 -19.89 -5.65
CA VAL A 67 -14.60 -21.02 -6.21
C VAL A 67 -16.08 -20.95 -5.83
N ASN A 68 -16.38 -20.59 -4.57
CA ASN A 68 -17.75 -20.46 -4.07
C ASN A 68 -17.85 -19.37 -2.99
N GLU A 69 -18.20 -18.16 -3.41
CA GLU A 69 -18.34 -16.99 -2.53
C GLU A 69 -19.41 -17.17 -1.44
N SER A 70 -20.44 -17.97 -1.74
CA SER A 70 -21.57 -18.21 -0.82
C SER A 70 -21.27 -19.28 0.25
N GLN A 71 -20.11 -19.95 0.19
CA GLN A 71 -19.83 -21.08 1.07
C GLN A 71 -19.84 -20.65 2.56
N PRO A 72 -20.58 -21.33 3.46
CA PRO A 72 -20.60 -21.01 4.90
C PRO A 72 -19.21 -21.09 5.55
N ALA A 73 -18.96 -20.22 6.55
CA ALA A 73 -17.65 -20.13 7.20
C ALA A 73 -17.21 -21.45 7.87
N HIS A 74 -18.12 -22.10 8.60
CA HIS A 74 -17.87 -23.41 9.20
C HIS A 74 -17.47 -24.50 8.19
N GLU A 75 -18.03 -24.50 6.97
CA GLU A 75 -17.67 -25.49 5.94
C GLU A 75 -16.27 -25.26 5.39
N ILE A 76 -15.90 -23.98 5.17
CA ILE A 76 -14.55 -23.59 4.78
C ILE A 76 -13.57 -24.02 5.86
N MET A 77 -13.89 -23.77 7.14
CA MET A 77 -13.05 -24.16 8.27
C MET A 77 -12.81 -25.67 8.29
N ILE A 78 -13.86 -26.48 8.15
CA ILE A 78 -13.74 -27.95 8.14
C ILE A 78 -12.85 -28.42 6.99
N SER A 79 -13.03 -27.85 5.80
CA SER A 79 -12.17 -28.18 4.65
C SER A 79 -10.72 -27.83 4.92
N LEU A 80 -10.42 -26.62 5.40
CA LEU A 80 -9.05 -26.17 5.61
C LEU A 80 -8.36 -26.95 6.75
N LYS A 81 -9.10 -27.30 7.82
CA LYS A 81 -8.59 -28.19 8.88
C LYS A 81 -8.25 -29.58 8.36
N ARG A 82 -9.06 -30.11 7.43
CA ARG A 82 -8.75 -31.39 6.77
C ARG A 82 -7.47 -31.31 5.92
N ASP A 83 -7.21 -30.14 5.35
CA ASP A 83 -6.02 -29.84 4.56
C ASP A 83 -4.80 -29.50 5.46
N GLY A 84 -4.93 -29.63 6.79
CA GLY A 84 -3.85 -29.47 7.77
C GLY A 84 -3.64 -28.04 8.29
N LEU A 85 -4.51 -27.10 7.92
CA LEU A 85 -4.41 -25.70 8.36
C LEU A 85 -5.19 -25.46 9.65
N ASN A 86 -4.56 -24.80 10.62
CA ASN A 86 -5.24 -24.36 11.82
C ASN A 86 -5.87 -22.99 11.57
N VAL A 87 -7.18 -22.98 11.28
CA VAL A 87 -7.95 -21.77 10.99
C VAL A 87 -9.14 -21.69 11.92
N GLU A 88 -9.39 -20.51 12.47
CA GLU A 88 -10.56 -20.22 13.29
C GLU A 88 -11.72 -19.70 12.42
N GLU A 89 -12.96 -20.01 12.82
CA GLU A 89 -14.14 -19.56 12.09
C GLU A 89 -14.22 -18.02 12.00
N GLY A 90 -13.75 -17.32 13.04
CA GLY A 90 -13.71 -15.87 13.08
C GLY A 90 -12.79 -15.25 12.01
N ASP A 91 -11.64 -15.86 11.70
CA ASP A 91 -10.75 -15.36 10.64
C ASP A 91 -11.43 -15.49 9.27
N ILE A 92 -12.20 -16.57 9.06
CA ILE A 92 -12.98 -16.76 7.84
C ILE A 92 -14.08 -15.71 7.72
N GLU A 93 -14.78 -15.39 8.81
CA GLU A 93 -15.76 -14.30 8.82
C GLU A 93 -15.15 -12.94 8.47
N VAL A 94 -13.96 -12.64 9.02
CA VAL A 94 -13.22 -11.41 8.71
C VAL A 94 -12.86 -11.35 7.22
N VAL A 95 -12.25 -12.41 6.69
CA VAL A 95 -11.85 -12.47 5.27
C VAL A 95 -13.08 -12.35 4.38
N LYS A 96 -14.13 -13.14 4.61
CA LYS A 96 -15.39 -13.05 3.85
C LYS A 96 -15.99 -11.65 3.87
N LYS A 97 -15.94 -10.98 5.01
CA LYS A 97 -16.55 -9.67 5.16
C LYS A 97 -15.78 -8.57 4.46
N TYR A 98 -14.45 -8.60 4.46
CA TYR A 98 -13.61 -7.50 3.98
C TYR A 98 -12.94 -7.75 2.63
N TYR A 99 -12.89 -9.00 2.17
CA TYR A 99 -12.48 -9.34 0.82
C TYR A 99 -13.62 -9.02 -0.17
N ASP A 100 -13.42 -7.96 -0.95
CA ASP A 100 -14.22 -7.66 -2.15
C ASP A 100 -13.28 -7.16 -3.24
N GLN A 101 -13.25 -7.85 -4.37
CA GLN A 101 -12.39 -7.51 -5.51
C GLN A 101 -12.60 -6.07 -6.01
N LYS A 102 -13.82 -5.53 -5.94
CA LYS A 102 -14.08 -4.15 -6.38
C LYS A 102 -13.46 -3.12 -5.45
N HIS A 103 -13.53 -3.37 -4.14
CA HIS A 103 -12.92 -2.50 -3.14
C HIS A 103 -11.39 -2.67 -3.10
N ALA A 104 -10.88 -3.86 -3.39
CA ALA A 104 -9.43 -4.13 -3.48
C ALA A 104 -8.74 -3.23 -4.52
N LEU A 105 -9.37 -2.99 -5.69
CA LEU A 105 -8.80 -2.08 -6.69
C LEU A 105 -8.69 -0.63 -6.21
N GLY A 106 -9.68 -0.15 -5.45
CA GLY A 106 -9.64 1.19 -4.84
C GLY A 106 -8.52 1.31 -3.81
N ASP A 107 -8.37 0.32 -2.95
CA ASP A 107 -7.31 0.30 -1.94
C ASP A 107 -5.91 0.20 -2.58
N ILE A 108 -5.76 -0.59 -3.65
CA ILE A 108 -4.53 -0.68 -4.45
C ILE A 108 -4.18 0.68 -5.07
N TYR A 109 -5.16 1.37 -5.67
CA TYR A 109 -4.94 2.70 -6.23
C TYR A 109 -4.43 3.68 -5.17
N GLU A 110 -5.08 3.69 -3.99
CA GLU A 110 -4.67 4.54 -2.88
C GLU A 110 -3.27 4.19 -2.35
N ASP A 111 -2.91 2.91 -2.25
CA ASP A 111 -1.56 2.52 -1.83
C ASP A 111 -0.49 2.97 -2.84
N ILE A 112 -0.73 2.80 -4.14
CA ILE A 112 0.16 3.32 -5.19
C ILE A 112 0.32 4.83 -5.08
N ARG A 113 -0.81 5.55 -4.96
CA ARG A 113 -0.83 7.02 -4.83
C ARG A 113 -0.04 7.48 -3.61
N THR A 114 -0.27 6.87 -2.45
CA THR A 114 0.41 7.22 -1.20
C THR A 114 1.91 6.97 -1.31
N ILE A 115 2.34 5.87 -1.95
CA ILE A 115 3.76 5.61 -2.18
C ILE A 115 4.37 6.63 -3.13
N GLU A 116 3.73 6.92 -4.28
CA GLU A 116 4.25 7.88 -5.26
C GLU A 116 4.40 9.29 -4.67
N VAL A 117 3.34 9.79 -4.03
CA VAL A 117 3.35 11.13 -3.40
C VAL A 117 4.34 11.17 -2.24
N GLY A 118 4.40 10.11 -1.43
CA GLY A 118 5.33 9.98 -0.32
C GLY A 118 6.79 10.03 -0.79
N LEU A 119 7.14 9.25 -1.82
CA LEU A 119 8.47 9.28 -2.44
C LEU A 119 8.79 10.65 -3.01
N HIS A 120 7.87 11.26 -3.77
CA HIS A 120 8.07 12.58 -4.37
C HIS A 120 8.38 13.65 -3.31
N SER A 121 7.60 13.66 -2.22
CA SER A 121 7.80 14.56 -1.09
C SER A 121 9.14 14.31 -0.39
N LEU A 122 9.49 13.05 -0.12
CA LEU A 122 10.72 12.67 0.56
C LEU A 122 11.95 13.05 -0.27
N LEU A 123 11.95 12.73 -1.56
CA LEU A 123 13.04 13.04 -2.49
C LEU A 123 13.26 14.55 -2.56
N ARG A 124 12.21 15.33 -2.79
CA ARG A 124 12.31 16.79 -2.84
C ARG A 124 12.86 17.38 -1.55
N LYS A 125 12.30 17.02 -0.40
CA LYS A 125 12.76 17.53 0.91
C LYS A 125 14.23 17.20 1.14
N THR A 126 14.64 15.98 0.84
CA THR A 126 16.02 15.54 1.03
C THR A 126 16.99 16.30 0.12
N LEU A 127 16.63 16.50 -1.15
CA LEU A 127 17.45 17.26 -2.09
C LEU A 127 17.48 18.76 -1.74
N GLU A 128 16.39 19.33 -1.21
CA GLU A 128 16.35 20.72 -0.71
C GLU A 128 17.26 20.92 0.52
N ILE A 129 17.38 19.91 1.39
CA ILE A 129 18.31 19.93 2.53
C ILE A 129 19.76 19.92 2.03
N GLU A 130 20.09 19.05 1.09
CA GLU A 130 21.47 18.86 0.61
C GLU A 130 21.94 20.02 -0.29
N TYR A 131 21.11 20.44 -1.24
CA TYR A 131 21.51 21.36 -2.32
C TYR A 131 20.89 22.76 -2.21
N GLY A 132 20.07 23.00 -1.19
CA GLY A 132 19.34 24.24 -1.01
C GLY A 132 18.05 24.33 -1.84
N LYS A 133 17.20 25.30 -1.46
CA LYS A 133 15.90 25.56 -2.09
C LYS A 133 16.06 26.25 -3.45
N GLY A 134 14.99 26.18 -4.26
CA GLY A 134 14.90 26.89 -5.54
C GLY A 134 15.57 26.15 -6.70
N GLU A 135 15.49 26.75 -7.89
CA GLU A 135 15.88 26.08 -9.14
C GLU A 135 17.40 25.82 -9.23
N SER A 136 18.23 26.75 -8.77
CA SER A 136 19.70 26.62 -8.79
C SER A 136 20.24 25.59 -7.78
N GLY A 137 19.43 25.23 -6.77
CA GLY A 137 19.75 24.24 -5.75
C GLY A 137 19.28 22.85 -6.14
N TRP A 138 18.36 22.29 -5.35
CA TRP A 138 17.87 20.91 -5.48
C TRP A 138 17.43 20.50 -6.88
N TRP A 139 16.83 21.41 -7.66
CA TRP A 139 16.41 21.08 -9.02
C TRP A 139 17.63 20.84 -9.91
N ARG A 140 18.46 21.86 -10.16
CA ARG A 140 19.60 21.74 -11.08
C ARG A 140 20.74 20.85 -10.58
N GLN A 141 20.97 20.77 -9.26
CA GLN A 141 22.05 19.97 -8.68
C GLN A 141 21.60 18.56 -8.25
N GLY A 142 20.36 18.46 -7.76
CA GLY A 142 19.80 17.22 -7.22
C GLY A 142 19.12 16.34 -8.26
N ILE A 143 18.50 16.91 -9.29
CA ILE A 143 17.79 16.14 -10.32
C ILE A 143 18.68 15.96 -11.57
N PRO A 144 18.89 14.72 -12.03
CA PRO A 144 19.62 14.43 -13.26
C PRO A 144 19.11 15.22 -14.47
N THR A 145 20.04 15.70 -15.30
CA THR A 145 19.72 16.57 -16.44
C THR A 145 18.70 15.96 -17.37
N GLU A 146 18.81 14.67 -17.69
CA GLU A 146 17.88 14.00 -18.60
C GLU A 146 16.45 13.93 -18.05
N ILE A 147 16.28 13.80 -16.73
CA ILE A 147 14.96 13.84 -16.09
C ILE A 147 14.41 15.26 -16.13
N ARG A 148 15.24 16.28 -15.88
CA ARG A 148 14.83 17.69 -15.97
C ARG A 148 14.37 18.05 -17.37
N THR A 149 15.12 17.65 -18.39
CA THR A 149 14.76 17.87 -19.79
C THR A 149 13.43 17.22 -20.13
N LYS A 150 13.27 15.93 -19.79
CA LYS A 150 12.01 15.18 -19.99
C LYS A 150 10.81 15.85 -19.30
N CYS A 151 10.99 16.34 -18.08
CA CYS A 151 9.94 17.06 -17.35
C CYS A 151 9.59 18.39 -18.00
N GLN A 152 10.59 19.13 -18.48
CA GLN A 152 10.35 20.39 -19.20
C GLN A 152 9.57 20.13 -20.49
N GLU A 153 10.00 19.14 -21.29
CA GLU A 153 9.32 18.75 -22.53
C GLU A 153 7.85 18.38 -22.29
N ARG A 154 7.57 17.60 -21.23
CA ARG A 154 6.18 17.24 -20.84
C ARG A 154 5.34 18.45 -20.47
N ARG A 155 5.94 19.44 -19.80
CA ARG A 155 5.26 20.68 -19.42
C ARG A 155 4.94 21.56 -20.62
N GLU A 156 5.87 21.70 -21.57
CA GLU A 156 5.66 22.54 -22.76
C GLU A 156 4.49 22.06 -23.63
N VAL A 157 4.20 20.76 -23.63
CA VAL A 157 3.09 20.17 -24.40
C VAL A 157 1.81 20.01 -23.58
N ASP A 158 1.84 20.35 -22.29
CA ASP A 158 0.68 20.27 -21.41
C ASP A 158 -0.03 21.63 -21.35
N GLU A 159 -1.11 21.75 -22.12
CA GLU A 159 -1.91 22.96 -22.23
C GLU A 159 -2.65 23.31 -20.92
N GLU A 160 -2.88 22.33 -20.04
CA GLU A 160 -3.63 22.51 -18.78
C GLU A 160 -2.70 22.74 -17.57
N GLY A 161 -1.43 22.32 -17.65
CA GLY A 161 -0.49 22.30 -16.54
C GLY A 161 0.43 23.52 -16.39
N ILE A 162 0.04 24.68 -16.93
CA ILE A 162 0.87 25.90 -17.02
C ILE A 162 1.48 26.30 -15.66
N ASP A 163 0.74 26.13 -14.57
CA ASP A 163 1.15 26.55 -13.22
C ASP A 163 1.97 25.49 -12.45
N PHE A 164 2.11 24.27 -12.98
CA PHE A 164 2.88 23.24 -12.30
C PHE A 164 4.38 23.43 -12.50
N ILE A 165 5.16 23.22 -11.43
CA ILE A 165 6.61 23.16 -11.56
C ILE A 165 7.01 21.91 -12.35
N PRO A 166 8.11 21.93 -13.14
CA PRO A 166 8.52 20.78 -13.93
C PRO A 166 8.65 19.47 -13.15
N TYR A 167 9.04 19.52 -11.88
CA TYR A 167 9.16 18.31 -11.04
C TYR A 167 7.84 17.54 -10.86
N CYS A 168 6.67 18.18 -11.03
CA CYS A 168 5.38 17.48 -10.99
C CYS A 168 5.19 16.50 -12.17
N TYR A 169 6.01 16.60 -13.21
CA TYR A 169 5.97 15.74 -14.39
C TYR A 169 6.88 14.50 -14.28
N THR A 170 7.55 14.27 -13.15
CA THR A 170 8.29 13.03 -12.94
C THR A 170 7.34 11.84 -12.80
N ASP A 171 7.70 10.70 -13.39
CA ASP A 171 7.04 9.43 -13.14
C ASP A 171 7.84 8.55 -12.15
N LEU A 172 7.28 7.40 -11.78
CA LEU A 172 7.91 6.49 -10.83
C LEU A 172 9.29 5.97 -11.28
N LEU A 173 9.53 5.82 -12.59
CA LEU A 173 10.83 5.43 -13.12
C LEU A 173 11.84 6.58 -13.02
N ASP A 174 11.39 7.82 -13.18
CA ASP A 174 12.19 9.01 -12.91
C ASP A 174 12.59 9.06 -11.42
N LEU A 175 11.64 8.82 -10.50
CA LEU A 175 11.93 8.76 -9.06
C LEU A 175 12.93 7.64 -8.71
N LYS A 176 12.76 6.45 -9.29
CA LYS A 176 13.72 5.34 -9.16
C LYS A 176 15.11 5.76 -9.62
N THR A 177 15.22 6.42 -10.76
CA THR A 177 16.51 6.88 -11.32
C THR A 177 17.17 7.91 -10.42
N ILE A 178 16.40 8.85 -9.85
CA ILE A 178 16.88 9.82 -8.86
C ILE A 178 17.41 9.08 -7.62
N ILE A 179 16.64 8.12 -7.10
CA ILE A 179 17.02 7.30 -5.93
C ILE A 179 18.32 6.55 -6.19
N ASP A 180 18.46 5.91 -7.35
CA ASP A 180 19.65 5.15 -7.70
C ASP A 180 20.90 6.05 -7.73
N ARG A 181 20.82 7.18 -8.43
CA ARG A 181 21.96 8.09 -8.63
C ARG A 181 22.30 8.92 -7.40
N LYS A 182 21.31 9.22 -6.56
CA LYS A 182 21.47 10.03 -5.34
C LYS A 182 21.36 9.19 -4.07
N TRP A 183 21.58 7.87 -4.17
CA TRP A 183 21.44 6.94 -3.06
C TRP A 183 22.16 7.38 -1.79
N ARG A 184 23.42 7.84 -1.91
CA ARG A 184 24.21 8.26 -0.75
C ARG A 184 23.55 9.38 0.06
N ILE A 185 22.82 10.27 -0.61
CA ILE A 185 22.14 11.42 -0.01
C ILE A 185 20.75 11.00 0.49
N LEU A 186 20.05 10.14 -0.25
CA LEU A 186 18.69 9.74 0.07
C LEU A 186 18.60 8.64 1.14
N CYS A 187 19.57 7.72 1.16
CA CYS A 187 19.58 6.56 2.05
C CYS A 187 19.44 6.94 3.54
N PRO A 188 20.11 7.98 4.08
CA PRO A 188 19.93 8.39 5.48
C PRO A 188 18.51 8.85 5.84
N HIS A 189 17.70 9.25 4.85
CA HIS A 189 16.35 9.75 5.04
C HIS A 189 15.27 8.71 4.72
N LEU A 190 15.67 7.53 4.22
CA LEU A 190 14.78 6.41 3.97
C LEU A 190 14.72 5.49 5.21
N PRO A 191 13.59 4.82 5.47
CA PRO A 191 13.50 3.87 6.57
C PRO A 191 14.49 2.71 6.44
N ASN A 192 15.03 2.25 7.57
CA ASN A 192 15.97 1.12 7.62
C ASN A 192 15.43 -0.16 6.95
N LYS A 193 14.10 -0.35 6.96
CA LYS A 193 13.41 -1.48 6.33
C LYS A 193 13.58 -1.55 4.81
N VAL A 194 13.93 -0.44 4.14
CA VAL A 194 14.16 -0.38 2.68
C VAL A 194 15.61 -0.09 2.30
N THR A 195 16.46 0.33 3.23
CA THR A 195 17.86 0.71 2.94
C THR A 195 18.86 -0.42 3.14
N SER A 196 18.44 -1.54 3.74
CA SER A 196 19.29 -2.72 3.95
C SER A 196 19.89 -3.28 2.66
N ASN A 197 19.14 -3.23 1.56
CA ASN A 197 19.62 -3.61 0.23
C ASN A 197 19.07 -2.66 -0.84
N LYS A 198 19.94 -1.79 -1.36
CA LYS A 198 19.62 -0.85 -2.44
C LYS A 198 18.99 -1.56 -3.65
N GLN A 199 19.55 -2.69 -4.06
CA GLN A 199 19.11 -3.39 -5.29
C GLN A 199 17.72 -3.98 -5.11
N ASP A 200 17.39 -4.50 -3.93
CA ASP A 200 16.05 -5.00 -3.62
C ASP A 200 15.04 -3.87 -3.68
N PHE A 201 15.36 -2.73 -3.06
CA PHE A 201 14.46 -1.58 -3.11
C PHE A 201 14.24 -1.04 -4.54
N LEU A 202 15.29 -1.00 -5.37
CA LEU A 202 15.13 -0.59 -6.78
C LEU A 202 14.27 -1.59 -7.57
N ARG A 203 14.33 -2.89 -7.26
CA ARG A 203 13.45 -3.92 -7.85
C ARG A 203 12.01 -3.78 -7.36
N ASP A 204 11.80 -3.44 -6.08
CA ASP A 204 10.48 -3.14 -5.55
C ASP A 204 9.84 -1.96 -6.32
N LEU A 205 10.61 -0.91 -6.64
CA LEU A 205 10.09 0.21 -7.45
C LEU A 205 9.73 -0.20 -8.90
N ASP A 206 10.44 -1.18 -9.47
CA ASP A 206 10.05 -1.75 -10.77
C ASP A 206 8.72 -2.51 -10.68
N HIS A 207 8.55 -3.33 -9.65
CA HIS A 207 7.32 -4.09 -9.43
C HIS A 207 6.14 -3.15 -9.15
N LEU A 208 6.32 -2.13 -8.31
CA LEU A 208 5.32 -1.06 -8.10
C LEU A 208 4.89 -0.41 -9.43
N ASN A 209 5.84 -0.11 -10.32
CA ASN A 209 5.53 0.47 -11.63
C ASN A 209 4.75 -0.50 -12.53
N GLN A 210 5.03 -1.81 -12.45
CA GLN A 210 4.26 -2.82 -13.18
C GLN A 210 2.80 -2.85 -12.70
N ILE A 211 2.57 -2.88 -11.38
CA ILE A 211 1.23 -2.88 -10.80
C ILE A 211 0.48 -1.59 -11.16
N ARG A 212 1.13 -0.43 -11.03
CA ARG A 212 0.60 0.87 -11.46
C ARG A 212 0.12 0.84 -12.90
N ARG A 213 0.90 0.26 -13.82
CA ARG A 213 0.51 0.19 -15.24
C ARG A 213 -0.74 -0.65 -15.46
N ILE A 214 -0.93 -1.71 -14.69
CA ILE A 214 -2.15 -2.55 -14.74
C ILE A 214 -3.34 -1.73 -14.25
N VAL A 215 -3.22 -1.09 -13.09
CA VAL A 215 -4.30 -0.35 -12.42
C VAL A 215 -4.71 0.90 -13.20
N MET A 216 -3.74 1.66 -13.72
CA MET A 216 -3.99 2.92 -14.44
C MET A 216 -4.40 2.72 -15.90
N HIS A 217 -4.17 1.53 -16.45
CA HIS A 217 -4.53 1.20 -17.84
C HIS A 217 -5.24 -0.15 -17.93
N PRO A 218 -6.42 -0.30 -17.30
CA PRO A 218 -7.13 -1.58 -17.21
C PRO A 218 -7.52 -2.15 -18.58
N VAL A 219 -7.64 -1.28 -19.60
CA VAL A 219 -7.91 -1.67 -21.00
C VAL A 219 -6.83 -2.57 -21.62
N ARG A 220 -5.63 -2.63 -21.05
CA ARG A 220 -4.55 -3.52 -21.53
C ARG A 220 -4.72 -4.97 -21.12
N GLY A 221 -5.76 -5.28 -20.33
CA GLY A 221 -6.00 -6.60 -19.76
C GLY A 221 -5.04 -6.85 -18.59
N GLY A 222 -5.61 -7.28 -17.47
CA GLY A 222 -4.86 -7.56 -16.25
C GLY A 222 -5.61 -7.03 -15.01
N ILE A 223 -5.63 -7.85 -13.96
CA ILE A 223 -6.11 -7.47 -12.64
C ILE A 223 -4.94 -7.75 -11.70
N PRO A 224 -4.54 -6.82 -10.82
CA PRO A 224 -3.53 -7.10 -9.82
C PRO A 224 -3.87 -8.37 -9.03
N SER A 225 -2.87 -9.20 -8.81
CA SER A 225 -3.01 -10.41 -8.01
C SER A 225 -3.08 -10.08 -6.51
N GLN A 226 -3.46 -11.06 -5.71
CA GLN A 226 -3.38 -10.95 -4.25
C GLN A 226 -1.94 -10.68 -3.78
N VAL A 227 -0.95 -11.26 -4.45
CA VAL A 227 0.48 -11.03 -4.19
C VAL A 227 0.87 -9.58 -4.47
N ASP A 228 0.32 -8.97 -5.53
CA ASP A 228 0.56 -7.56 -5.82
C ASP A 228 -0.02 -6.66 -4.73
N PHE A 229 -1.20 -7.02 -4.19
CA PHE A 229 -1.81 -6.25 -3.12
C PHE A 229 -0.99 -6.34 -1.82
N GLU A 230 -0.58 -7.54 -1.43
CA GLU A 230 0.30 -7.76 -0.28
C GLU A 230 1.62 -6.99 -0.41
N PHE A 231 2.21 -7.03 -1.62
CA PHE A 231 3.41 -6.29 -1.93
C PHE A 231 3.24 -4.78 -1.73
N LEU A 232 2.16 -4.19 -2.26
CA LEU A 232 1.91 -2.74 -2.13
C LEU A 232 1.71 -2.32 -0.69
N HIS A 233 0.88 -3.07 0.04
CA HIS A 233 0.61 -2.80 1.44
C HIS A 233 1.90 -2.86 2.27
N GLY A 234 2.67 -3.95 2.10
CA GLY A 234 3.94 -4.13 2.80
C GLY A 234 5.01 -3.11 2.39
N LEU A 235 5.10 -2.71 1.12
CA LEU A 235 6.02 -1.67 0.66
C LEU A 235 5.66 -0.31 1.30
N LYS A 236 4.38 0.05 1.35
CA LYS A 236 3.92 1.28 2.00
C LYS A 236 4.29 1.31 3.48
N GLU A 237 4.08 0.22 4.21
CA GLU A 237 4.46 0.10 5.62
C GLU A 237 5.98 0.16 5.83
N ARG A 238 6.77 -0.50 4.97
CA ARG A 238 8.24 -0.44 5.02
C ARG A 238 8.76 0.98 4.77
N LEU A 239 8.06 1.75 3.94
CA LEU A 239 8.35 3.16 3.69
C LEU A 239 7.82 4.10 4.78
N GLY A 240 6.99 3.60 5.71
CA GLY A 240 6.42 4.40 6.79
C GLY A 240 5.45 5.46 6.30
N PHE A 241 4.81 5.24 5.15
CA PHE A 241 3.79 6.14 4.62
C PHE A 241 2.41 5.72 5.16
N SER A 242 1.63 6.71 5.61
CA SER A 242 0.27 6.52 6.15
C SER A 242 -0.78 6.91 5.13
#